data_AF-A0A7W0VGN1-F1
#
_entry.id   AF-A0A7W0VGN1-F1
#
_cell.length_a   1.000
_cell.length_b   1.000
_cell.length_c   1.000
_cell.angle_alpha   90.00
_cell.angle_beta   90.00
_cell.angle_gamma   90.00
#
_symmetry.space_group_name_H-M   'P 1'
#
loop_
_entity.id
_entity.type
_entity.pdbx_description
1 polymer ?
#
loop_
_entity_poly.entity_id
_entity_poly.type
_entity_poly.pdbx_seq_one_letter_code
_entity_poly.pdbx_strand_id
1 'polypeptide(L)'
;MGSPPITVDIEIRDGSADHTGAWTYPDEFPGASRLAPTTAHELRIADHDGSVVGCGRFTTAPESANAPHAFTFAAMSCHQPFDNKGELSERSRSMLRVAHEAMTVRGAQFFLAMGDQVYSDAPPAHSLFDESYFQRVAPPGRASLLECTRGEIRALFQQRYRQFWAIPELQRLYAEFPSWPMLDDHEIVDNFGSLEEHALPPWDSVREGALDAFHDYQGSRVLAATPADRPRSFDHGFRWGTTAVYQIDNRSERRAYAEHTQVVTPAQLSTFSEFLRAHDDARLLIIMVPVPLVFVPSRLANLAGALTHHEGIERWSHERCRPDRDRIFRLLVEHARAHPAQKLLLLSGDIHAGTAFQIKWTEGLVFHQLTASALTNKESFVTTFLTELAPRTVSSLSCGDLEAEVSLVAAADGAPAQNPFGRLNLGFVHVDDDGHRTRVQLELVSASDDERPIPVTAYLSPWLTVS
;
A
#
# COMPACT_ATOMS: atom_id res chain seq x y z
N MET A 1 19.07 -28.39 -10.57
CA MET A 1 18.48 -28.11 -11.90
C MET A 1 17.23 -27.32 -11.62
N GLY A 2 17.12 -26.08 -12.12
CA GLY A 2 15.94 -25.24 -11.89
C GLY A 2 14.71 -25.84 -12.58
N SER A 3 13.52 -25.59 -12.03
CA SER A 3 12.27 -25.91 -12.71
C SER A 3 12.20 -25.16 -14.05
N PRO A 4 11.65 -25.75 -15.12
CA PRO A 4 11.47 -25.05 -16.38
C PRO A 4 10.59 -23.79 -16.17
N PRO A 5 10.81 -22.72 -16.96
CA PRO A 5 9.97 -21.52 -16.90
C PRO A 5 8.49 -21.89 -17.07
N ILE A 6 7.64 -21.29 -16.25
CA ILE A 6 6.19 -21.34 -16.46
C ILE A 6 5.91 -20.47 -17.69
N THR A 7 5.59 -21.14 -18.79
CA THR A 7 5.07 -20.47 -19.97
C THR A 7 3.57 -20.31 -19.81
N VAL A 8 3.11 -19.07 -19.86
CA VAL A 8 1.69 -18.71 -19.89
C VAL A 8 1.43 -18.08 -21.25
N ASP A 9 0.80 -18.84 -22.15
CA ASP A 9 0.37 -18.31 -23.44
C ASP A 9 -0.97 -17.59 -23.24
N ILE A 10 -1.00 -16.29 -23.53
CA ILE A 10 -2.16 -15.44 -23.29
C ILE A 10 -2.73 -15.02 -24.63
N GLU A 11 -3.91 -15.53 -24.95
CA GLU A 11 -4.61 -15.13 -26.15
C GLU A 11 -5.57 -14.00 -25.81
N ILE A 12 -5.21 -12.77 -26.19
CA ILE A 12 -6.04 -11.59 -25.99
C ILE A 12 -7.12 -11.60 -27.10
N ARG A 13 -8.22 -12.34 -26.88
CA ARG A 13 -9.26 -12.62 -27.89
C ARG A 13 -10.31 -11.51 -28.05
N ASP A 14 -10.37 -10.53 -27.14
CA ASP A 14 -11.44 -9.54 -27.10
C ASP A 14 -10.90 -8.10 -27.26
N GLY A 15 -11.25 -7.44 -28.37
CA GLY A 15 -10.93 -6.04 -28.63
C GLY A 15 -11.77 -5.04 -27.83
N SER A 16 -12.68 -5.51 -26.96
CA SER A 16 -13.43 -4.67 -26.01
C SER A 16 -12.76 -4.54 -24.64
N ALA A 17 -11.73 -5.35 -24.36
CA ALA A 17 -10.93 -5.26 -23.15
C ALA A 17 -9.75 -4.29 -23.34
N ASP A 18 -9.35 -3.60 -22.27
CA ASP A 18 -8.21 -2.65 -22.25
C ASP A 18 -6.83 -3.33 -22.37
N HIS A 19 -6.77 -4.54 -22.94
CA HIS A 19 -5.58 -5.40 -23.02
C HIS A 19 -4.88 -5.65 -21.66
N THR A 20 -5.61 -5.49 -20.55
CA THR A 20 -5.18 -5.83 -19.18
C THR A 20 -5.88 -7.11 -18.72
N GLY A 21 -5.21 -7.89 -17.87
CA GLY A 21 -5.75 -9.13 -17.32
C GLY A 21 -4.92 -9.64 -16.15
N ALA A 22 -5.58 -10.40 -15.27
CA ALA A 22 -4.97 -11.16 -14.19
C ALA A 22 -5.45 -12.61 -14.29
N TRP A 23 -4.57 -13.54 -13.92
CA TRP A 23 -4.87 -14.97 -13.98
C TRP A 23 -4.44 -15.66 -12.68
N THR A 24 -5.24 -16.64 -12.26
CA THR A 24 -5.03 -17.51 -11.12
C THR A 24 -4.45 -18.84 -11.60
N TYR A 25 -3.18 -19.07 -11.29
CA TYR A 25 -2.51 -20.33 -11.60
C TYR A 25 -2.59 -21.30 -10.40
N PRO A 26 -2.89 -22.60 -10.59
CA PRO A 26 -3.13 -23.29 -11.87
C PRO A 26 -4.61 -23.26 -12.32
N ASP A 27 -5.51 -22.66 -11.54
CA ASP A 27 -6.96 -22.83 -11.66
C ASP A 27 -7.51 -22.43 -13.04
N GLU A 28 -6.90 -21.45 -13.71
CA GLU A 28 -7.28 -20.99 -15.05
C GLU A 28 -6.46 -21.63 -16.20
N PHE A 29 -5.61 -22.61 -15.89
CA PHE A 29 -4.72 -23.26 -16.85
C PHE A 29 -4.95 -24.78 -16.88
N PRO A 30 -5.81 -25.30 -17.78
CA PRO A 30 -6.11 -26.72 -17.87
C PRO A 30 -4.85 -27.60 -18.02
N GLY A 31 -4.71 -28.59 -17.12
CA GLY A 31 -3.56 -29.49 -17.10
C GLY A 31 -2.33 -28.95 -16.36
N ALA A 32 -2.36 -27.69 -15.90
CA ALA A 32 -1.33 -27.15 -15.04
C ALA A 32 -1.34 -27.83 -13.66
N SER A 33 -0.15 -27.97 -13.07
CA SER A 33 0.03 -28.50 -11.71
C SER A 33 0.24 -27.36 -10.73
N ARG A 34 -0.15 -27.54 -9.47
CA ARG A 34 0.15 -26.57 -8.41
C ARG A 34 1.65 -26.33 -8.31
N LEU A 35 2.03 -25.07 -8.11
CA LEU A 35 3.42 -24.71 -7.91
C LEU A 35 3.92 -25.23 -6.55
N ALA A 36 5.14 -25.74 -6.55
CA ALA A 36 5.78 -26.17 -5.31
C ALA A 36 6.10 -24.95 -4.43
N PRO A 37 5.96 -25.04 -3.10
CA PRO A 37 6.42 -24.03 -2.15
C PRO A 37 7.91 -23.70 -2.29
N THR A 38 8.32 -22.49 -1.90
CA THR A 38 9.73 -22.05 -1.83
C THR A 38 10.54 -22.34 -3.10
N THR A 39 9.90 -22.21 -4.26
CA THR A 39 10.48 -22.58 -5.55
C THR A 39 10.57 -21.36 -6.44
N ALA A 40 11.75 -21.16 -7.03
CA ALA A 40 11.97 -20.10 -8.01
C ALA A 40 11.34 -20.48 -9.35
N HIS A 41 10.62 -19.54 -9.95
CA HIS A 41 9.95 -19.66 -11.22
C HIS A 41 10.29 -18.48 -12.12
N GLU A 42 10.35 -18.76 -13.41
CA GLU A 42 10.33 -17.77 -14.47
C GLU A 42 8.94 -17.77 -15.11
N LEU A 43 8.45 -16.60 -15.48
CA LEU A 43 7.20 -16.40 -16.19
C LEU A 43 7.50 -15.87 -17.58
N ARG A 44 6.86 -16.44 -18.60
CA ARG A 44 6.87 -15.92 -19.97
C ARG A 44 5.43 -15.72 -20.43
N ILE A 45 5.13 -14.52 -20.90
CA ILE A 45 3.84 -14.17 -21.52
C ILE A 45 4.06 -14.05 -23.03
N ALA A 46 3.30 -14.81 -23.80
CA ALA A 46 3.33 -14.79 -25.25
C ALA A 46 1.97 -14.43 -25.85
N ASP A 47 1.99 -13.72 -26.98
CA ASP A 47 0.82 -13.42 -27.81
C ASP A 47 0.42 -14.65 -28.67
N HIS A 48 -0.73 -14.57 -29.34
CA HIS A 48 -1.31 -15.63 -30.18
C HIS A 48 -0.39 -16.12 -31.32
N ASP A 49 0.52 -15.27 -31.80
CA ASP A 49 1.52 -15.62 -32.82
C ASP A 49 2.79 -16.26 -32.23
N GLY A 50 2.84 -16.43 -30.90
CA GLY A 50 3.95 -16.99 -30.14
C GLY A 50 5.04 -15.97 -29.76
N SER A 51 4.90 -14.70 -30.15
CA SER A 51 5.84 -13.64 -29.78
C SER A 51 5.78 -13.36 -28.28
N VAL A 52 6.95 -13.18 -27.65
CA VAL A 52 7.03 -12.89 -26.21
C VAL A 52 6.75 -11.41 -25.98
N VAL A 53 5.72 -11.12 -25.20
CA VAL A 53 5.30 -9.75 -24.87
C VAL A 53 5.65 -9.35 -23.42
N GLY A 54 6.01 -10.32 -22.58
CA GLY A 54 6.45 -10.06 -21.22
C GLY A 54 7.20 -11.24 -20.60
N CYS A 55 8.12 -10.92 -19.69
CA CYS A 55 8.82 -11.92 -18.87
C CYS A 55 8.85 -11.45 -17.42
N GLY A 56 8.90 -12.40 -16.51
CA GLY A 56 9.07 -12.13 -15.08
C GLY A 56 9.71 -13.29 -14.35
N ARG A 57 9.96 -13.11 -13.06
CA ARG A 57 10.46 -14.14 -12.16
C ARG A 57 9.88 -13.93 -10.77
N PHE A 58 9.70 -15.02 -10.04
CA PHE A 58 9.23 -14.98 -8.66
C PHE A 58 9.64 -16.23 -7.90
N THR A 59 9.52 -16.19 -6.58
CA THR A 59 9.63 -17.38 -5.72
C THR A 59 8.31 -17.56 -4.98
N THR A 60 7.80 -18.79 -4.95
CA THR A 60 6.52 -19.12 -4.31
C THR A 60 6.57 -19.12 -2.78
N ALA A 61 5.42 -18.83 -2.19
CA ALA A 61 4.93 -19.33 -0.90
C ALA A 61 5.80 -20.34 -0.13
N PRO A 62 6.57 -20.09 0.95
CA PRO A 62 6.86 -21.16 1.86
C PRO A 62 5.58 -21.52 2.61
N GLU A 63 5.36 -22.81 2.82
CA GLU A 63 4.41 -23.28 3.83
C GLU A 63 4.94 -22.97 5.23
N SER A 64 4.07 -22.84 6.23
CA SER A 64 4.48 -22.53 7.60
C SER A 64 5.48 -23.56 8.18
N ALA A 65 5.36 -24.83 7.82
CA ALA A 65 6.28 -25.88 8.26
C ALA A 65 7.70 -25.77 7.67
N ASN A 66 7.84 -25.06 6.54
CA ASN A 66 9.10 -24.90 5.80
C ASN A 66 9.50 -23.43 5.66
N ALA A 67 8.96 -22.56 6.53
CA ALA A 67 9.26 -21.14 6.51
C ALA A 67 10.75 -20.91 6.80
N PRO A 68 11.43 -20.04 6.04
CA PRO A 68 12.81 -19.70 6.35
C PRO A 68 12.88 -18.97 7.69
N HIS A 69 13.92 -19.24 8.47
CA HIS A 69 14.16 -18.55 9.74
C HIS A 69 14.31 -17.04 9.56
N ALA A 70 14.87 -16.58 8.44
CA ALA A 70 15.00 -15.16 8.15
C ALA A 70 14.57 -14.84 6.72
N PHE A 71 13.88 -13.72 6.56
CA PHE A 71 13.53 -13.17 5.26
C PHE A 71 13.34 -11.65 5.35
N THR A 72 13.41 -11.00 4.19
CA THR A 72 13.16 -9.56 4.06
C THR A 72 12.02 -9.33 3.08
N PHE A 73 11.21 -8.32 3.33
CA PHE A 73 10.29 -7.78 2.32
C PHE A 73 10.30 -6.25 2.36
N ALA A 74 9.84 -5.65 1.27
CA ALA A 74 9.82 -4.20 1.11
C ALA A 74 8.39 -3.65 1.24
N ALA A 75 8.28 -2.35 1.50
CA ALA A 75 7.02 -1.62 1.59
C ALA A 75 7.15 -0.25 0.93
N MET A 76 6.21 0.10 0.05
CA MET A 76 6.23 1.35 -0.72
C MET A 76 4.83 1.94 -0.90
N SER A 77 4.74 3.27 -0.98
CA SER A 77 3.51 4.03 -1.26
C SER A 77 3.83 5.34 -1.97
N CYS A 78 2.81 6.05 -2.44
CA CYS A 78 2.92 7.40 -3.00
C CYS A 78 3.90 7.48 -4.18
N HIS A 79 3.59 6.72 -5.21
CA HIS A 79 4.29 6.69 -6.48
C HIS A 79 3.71 7.73 -7.45
N GLN A 80 3.98 9.02 -7.23
CA GLN A 80 3.79 10.06 -8.23
C GLN A 80 5.17 10.36 -8.85
N PRO A 81 5.46 10.00 -10.12
CA PRO A 81 6.79 10.20 -10.70
C PRO A 81 6.89 11.39 -11.67
N PHE A 82 5.79 12.08 -11.93
CA PHE A 82 5.68 13.12 -12.95
C PHE A 82 5.84 14.51 -12.35
N ASP A 83 6.61 15.38 -12.99
CA ASP A 83 6.70 16.78 -12.56
C ASP A 83 5.43 17.58 -12.89
N ASN A 84 5.42 18.88 -12.54
CA ASN A 84 4.27 19.75 -12.78
C ASN A 84 3.90 19.93 -14.26
N LYS A 85 4.80 19.58 -15.19
CA LYS A 85 4.54 19.59 -16.64
C LYS A 85 4.02 18.24 -17.14
N GLY A 86 3.93 17.24 -16.27
CA GLY A 86 3.56 15.88 -16.61
C GLY A 86 4.73 15.08 -17.21
N GLU A 87 5.96 15.56 -17.09
CA GLU A 87 7.15 14.86 -17.59
C GLU A 87 7.69 13.91 -16.50
N LEU A 88 8.14 12.72 -16.90
CA LEU A 88 8.74 11.77 -15.96
C LEU A 88 10.04 12.34 -15.37
N SER A 89 10.10 12.52 -14.06
CA SER A 89 11.26 13.12 -13.40
C SER A 89 12.44 12.16 -13.34
N GLU A 90 13.64 12.63 -13.69
CA GLU A 90 14.88 11.83 -13.57
C GLU A 90 15.17 11.41 -12.12
N ARG A 91 14.75 12.22 -11.14
CA ARG A 91 14.84 11.86 -9.72
C ARG A 91 13.97 10.66 -9.41
N SER A 92 12.72 10.66 -9.89
CA SER A 92 11.78 9.56 -9.68
C SER A 92 12.25 8.29 -10.39
N ARG A 93 12.77 8.40 -11.62
CA ARG A 93 13.41 7.27 -12.32
C ARG A 93 14.60 6.72 -11.53
N SER A 94 15.47 7.60 -11.03
CA SER A 94 16.61 7.20 -10.20
C SER A 94 16.16 6.48 -8.93
N MET A 95 15.12 6.99 -8.27
CA MET A 95 14.59 6.35 -7.06
C MET A 95 13.98 4.97 -7.34
N LEU A 96 13.31 4.76 -8.49
CA LEU A 96 12.84 3.43 -8.89
C LEU A 96 14.00 2.46 -9.18
N ARG A 97 15.08 2.93 -9.82
CA ARG A 97 16.30 2.11 -10.00
C ARG A 97 16.93 1.74 -8.66
N VAL A 98 17.04 2.70 -7.76
CA VAL A 98 17.54 2.49 -6.39
C VAL A 98 16.64 1.52 -5.63
N ALA A 99 15.31 1.62 -5.76
CA ALA A 99 14.37 0.69 -5.13
C ALA A 99 14.61 -0.75 -5.59
N HIS A 100 14.77 -0.95 -6.90
CA HIS A 100 15.08 -2.26 -7.48
C HIS A 100 16.42 -2.82 -6.97
N GLU A 101 17.47 -2.00 -6.96
CA GLU A 101 18.78 -2.39 -6.43
C GLU A 101 18.71 -2.71 -4.93
N ALA A 102 18.03 -1.87 -4.15
CA ALA A 102 17.86 -2.04 -2.70
C ALA A 102 17.14 -3.35 -2.36
N MET A 103 16.05 -3.67 -3.09
CA MET A 103 15.32 -4.94 -2.96
C MET A 103 16.20 -6.12 -3.33
N THR A 104 16.97 -6.01 -4.43
CA THR A 104 17.87 -7.08 -4.90
C THR A 104 18.97 -7.38 -3.87
N VAL A 105 19.68 -6.34 -3.41
CA VAL A 105 20.81 -6.49 -2.47
C VAL A 105 20.35 -7.04 -1.11
N ARG A 106 19.13 -6.71 -0.68
CA ARG A 106 18.55 -7.22 0.59
C ARG A 106 17.89 -8.59 0.45
N GLY A 107 17.83 -9.15 -0.76
CA GLY A 107 17.12 -10.40 -1.02
C GLY A 107 15.64 -10.31 -0.65
N ALA A 108 14.98 -9.19 -0.97
CA ALA A 108 13.56 -9.01 -0.70
C ALA A 108 12.74 -10.10 -1.41
N GLN A 109 11.88 -10.78 -0.66
CA GLN A 109 11.05 -11.87 -1.17
C GLN A 109 9.83 -11.36 -1.94
N PHE A 110 9.34 -10.18 -1.54
CA PHE A 110 8.20 -9.49 -2.13
C PHE A 110 8.18 -8.02 -1.68
N PHE A 111 7.25 -7.25 -2.23
CA PHE A 111 6.92 -5.93 -1.69
C PHE A 111 5.43 -5.70 -1.48
N LEU A 112 5.11 -4.82 -0.54
CA LEU A 112 3.76 -4.36 -0.25
C LEU A 112 3.56 -2.98 -0.86
N ALA A 113 2.59 -2.86 -1.76
CA ALA A 113 2.24 -1.60 -2.42
C ALA A 113 1.08 -0.95 -1.67
N MET A 114 1.42 -0.09 -0.70
CA MET A 114 0.55 0.40 0.37
C MET A 114 -0.30 1.62 -0.02
N GLY A 115 -0.81 1.65 -1.26
CA GLY A 115 -1.67 2.75 -1.74
C GLY A 115 -0.92 3.78 -2.56
N ASP A 116 -1.66 4.61 -3.31
CA ASP A 116 -1.13 5.66 -4.17
C ASP A 116 -0.07 5.17 -5.16
N GLN A 117 -0.33 4.04 -5.80
CA GLN A 117 0.50 3.53 -6.89
C GLN A 117 0.23 4.27 -8.19
N VAL A 118 -0.95 4.90 -8.30
CA VAL A 118 -1.38 5.74 -9.41
C VAL A 118 -2.05 7.00 -8.85
N TYR A 119 -1.84 8.14 -9.52
CA TYR A 119 -2.52 9.39 -9.21
C TYR A 119 -3.44 9.79 -10.38
N SER A 120 -4.75 9.76 -10.16
CA SER A 120 -5.75 10.18 -11.14
C SER A 120 -5.86 11.71 -11.27
N ASP A 121 -5.39 12.42 -10.26
CA ASP A 121 -5.69 13.81 -9.96
C ASP A 121 -4.43 14.68 -9.80
N ALA A 122 -3.25 14.08 -9.90
CA ALA A 122 -1.96 14.76 -9.89
C ALA A 122 -0.98 14.19 -10.94
N PRO A 123 -0.06 15.02 -11.49
CA PRO A 123 0.02 16.47 -11.31
C PRO A 123 -1.08 17.17 -12.14
N PRO A 124 -1.31 18.50 -12.02
CA PRO A 124 -2.34 19.19 -12.79
C PRO A 124 -2.27 18.93 -14.30
N ALA A 125 -1.05 18.79 -14.85
CA ALA A 125 -0.83 18.48 -16.26
C ALA A 125 -1.38 17.13 -16.73
N HIS A 126 -1.69 16.20 -15.81
CA HIS A 126 -2.36 14.91 -16.09
C HIS A 126 -3.55 14.61 -15.17
N SER A 127 -4.05 15.61 -14.44
CA SER A 127 -5.16 15.43 -13.51
C SER A 127 -6.48 15.34 -14.27
N LEU A 128 -7.23 14.25 -14.07
CA LEU A 128 -8.59 14.11 -14.61
C LEU A 128 -9.58 15.13 -14.02
N PHE A 129 -9.19 15.80 -12.93
CA PHE A 129 -9.96 16.84 -12.25
C PHE A 129 -9.48 18.26 -12.62
N ASP A 130 -8.36 18.39 -13.33
CA ASP A 130 -7.95 19.67 -13.93
C ASP A 130 -8.73 19.91 -15.22
N GLU A 131 -9.42 21.06 -15.30
CA GLU A 131 -10.29 21.41 -16.43
C GLU A 131 -9.51 21.40 -17.75
N SER A 132 -8.29 21.93 -17.77
CA SER A 132 -7.50 22.06 -18.99
C SER A 132 -7.06 20.70 -19.52
N TYR A 133 -6.65 19.78 -18.63
CA TYR A 133 -6.30 18.42 -19.01
C TYR A 133 -7.52 17.65 -19.45
N PHE A 134 -8.59 17.70 -18.64
CA PHE A 134 -9.81 16.96 -18.93
C PHE A 134 -10.37 17.32 -20.31
N GLN A 135 -10.42 18.60 -20.70
CA GLN A 135 -10.87 19.02 -22.03
C GLN A 135 -10.10 18.36 -23.20
N ARG A 136 -8.84 17.94 -22.99
CA ARG A 136 -8.03 17.26 -24.01
C ARG A 136 -8.35 15.77 -24.12
N VAL A 137 -8.83 15.16 -23.05
CA VAL A 137 -9.11 13.71 -22.96
C VAL A 137 -10.59 13.39 -22.84
N ALA A 138 -11.45 14.40 -22.74
CA ALA A 138 -12.87 14.28 -22.47
C ALA A 138 -13.58 13.42 -23.53
N PRO A 139 -14.48 12.51 -23.12
CA PRO A 139 -15.42 11.89 -24.03
C PRO A 139 -16.31 12.94 -24.72
N PRO A 140 -16.82 12.65 -25.94
CA PRO A 140 -17.67 13.59 -26.67
C PRO A 140 -18.86 14.08 -25.85
N GLY A 141 -18.99 15.40 -25.71
CA GLY A 141 -20.12 16.04 -25.02
C GLY A 141 -20.00 16.12 -23.50
N ARG A 142 -18.83 15.80 -22.91
CA ARG A 142 -18.56 15.96 -21.47
C ARG A 142 -17.77 17.23 -21.20
N ALA A 143 -18.27 18.08 -20.31
CA ALA A 143 -17.57 19.28 -19.87
C ALA A 143 -16.71 19.04 -18.61
N SER A 144 -17.06 18.04 -17.81
CA SER A 144 -16.30 17.64 -16.60
C SER A 144 -16.36 16.14 -16.37
N LEU A 145 -15.44 15.63 -15.55
CA LEU A 145 -15.40 14.21 -15.15
C LEU A 145 -16.70 13.78 -14.44
N LEU A 146 -17.32 14.67 -13.66
CA LEU A 146 -18.56 14.42 -12.92
C LEU A 146 -19.77 14.20 -13.84
N GLU A 147 -19.69 14.58 -15.11
CA GLU A 147 -20.73 14.32 -16.11
C GLU A 147 -20.56 12.98 -16.81
N CYS A 148 -19.42 12.31 -16.65
CA CYS A 148 -19.13 11.05 -17.31
C CYS A 148 -19.92 9.89 -16.68
N THR A 149 -20.23 8.89 -17.51
CA THR A 149 -20.70 7.60 -17.04
C THR A 149 -19.59 6.81 -16.35
N ARG A 150 -19.96 5.83 -15.52
CA ARG A 150 -19.03 4.85 -14.94
C ARG A 150 -18.05 4.24 -15.96
N GLY A 151 -18.53 3.90 -17.16
CA GLY A 151 -17.70 3.30 -18.22
C GLY A 151 -16.69 4.28 -18.84
N GLU A 152 -17.11 5.53 -19.08
CA GLU A 152 -16.22 6.60 -19.54
C GLU A 152 -15.13 6.91 -18.49
N ILE A 153 -15.51 6.94 -17.21
CA ILE A 153 -14.57 7.16 -16.09
C ILE A 153 -13.59 6.00 -16.00
N ARG A 154 -14.07 4.75 -16.03
CA ARG A 154 -13.20 3.57 -16.06
C ARG A 154 -12.15 3.68 -17.17
N ALA A 155 -12.56 4.02 -18.40
CA ALA A 155 -11.63 4.16 -19.53
C ALA A 155 -10.58 5.27 -19.33
N LEU A 156 -10.96 6.42 -18.76
CA LEU A 156 -10.03 7.50 -18.44
C LEU A 156 -9.03 7.10 -17.35
N PHE A 157 -9.49 6.39 -16.32
CA PHE A 157 -8.62 5.92 -15.24
C PHE A 157 -7.69 4.79 -15.72
N GLN A 158 -8.19 3.87 -16.54
CA GLN A 158 -7.36 2.87 -17.23
C GLN A 158 -6.24 3.53 -18.06
N GLN A 159 -6.52 4.65 -18.74
CA GLN A 159 -5.48 5.41 -19.44
C GLN A 159 -4.42 5.97 -18.48
N ARG A 160 -4.80 6.45 -17.30
CA ARG A 160 -3.84 6.84 -16.26
C ARG A 160 -3.00 5.64 -15.82
N TYR A 161 -3.61 4.49 -15.53
CA TYR A 161 -2.87 3.27 -15.21
C TYR A 161 -1.80 2.93 -16.26
N ARG A 162 -2.15 2.94 -17.55
CA ARG A 162 -1.17 2.70 -18.63
C ARG A 162 -0.02 3.69 -18.63
N GLN A 163 -0.25 4.95 -18.28
CA GLN A 163 0.81 5.96 -18.21
C GLN A 163 1.83 5.65 -17.10
N PHE A 164 1.37 5.25 -15.91
CA PHE A 164 2.27 4.83 -14.82
C PHE A 164 2.96 3.49 -15.14
N TRP A 165 2.19 2.53 -15.62
CA TRP A 165 2.68 1.17 -15.89
C TRP A 165 3.55 1.07 -17.15
N ALA A 166 3.61 2.11 -17.98
CA ALA A 166 4.56 2.23 -19.08
C ALA A 166 5.99 2.59 -18.63
N ILE A 167 6.20 2.95 -17.36
CA ILE A 167 7.52 3.33 -16.83
C ILE A 167 8.41 2.07 -16.74
N PRO A 168 9.52 1.97 -17.49
CA PRO A 168 10.32 0.75 -17.54
C PRO A 168 10.90 0.35 -16.19
N GLU A 169 11.30 1.33 -15.38
CA GLU A 169 11.82 1.08 -14.03
C GLU A 169 10.76 0.49 -13.09
N LEU A 170 9.49 0.89 -13.23
CA LEU A 170 8.37 0.33 -12.47
C LEU A 170 8.02 -1.08 -12.95
N GLN A 171 7.96 -1.29 -14.28
CA GLN A 171 7.73 -2.62 -14.86
C GLN A 171 8.75 -3.64 -14.35
N ARG A 172 10.02 -3.24 -14.24
CA ARG A 172 11.08 -4.11 -13.73
C ARG A 172 10.85 -4.56 -12.28
N LEU A 173 10.35 -3.67 -11.41
CA LEU A 173 10.00 -4.03 -10.03
C LEU A 173 8.90 -5.11 -10.02
N TYR A 174 7.79 -4.86 -10.73
CA TYR A 174 6.66 -5.78 -10.78
C TYR A 174 6.97 -7.09 -11.52
N ALA A 175 7.90 -7.10 -12.46
CA ALA A 175 8.33 -8.30 -13.19
C ALA A 175 9.23 -9.21 -12.34
N GLU A 176 9.93 -8.70 -11.33
CA GLU A 176 10.93 -9.45 -10.57
C GLU A 176 10.52 -9.76 -9.12
N PHE A 177 9.61 -8.96 -8.54
CA PHE A 177 9.19 -9.11 -7.15
C PHE A 177 7.67 -9.30 -7.05
N PRO A 178 7.19 -10.38 -6.43
CA PRO A 178 5.78 -10.52 -6.06
C PRO A 178 5.30 -9.30 -5.26
N SER A 179 4.03 -8.92 -5.46
CA SER A 179 3.46 -7.75 -4.81
C SER A 179 2.00 -7.88 -4.49
N TRP A 180 1.63 -7.28 -3.36
CA TRP A 180 0.26 -7.15 -2.87
C TRP A 180 -0.11 -5.67 -2.86
N PRO A 181 -0.93 -5.23 -3.83
CA PRO A 181 -1.37 -3.85 -3.94
C PRO A 181 -2.60 -3.58 -3.08
N MET A 182 -2.67 -2.35 -2.54
CA MET A 182 -3.85 -1.80 -1.90
C MET A 182 -4.33 -0.52 -2.57
N LEU A 183 -5.60 -0.22 -2.35
CA LEU A 183 -6.25 1.03 -2.75
C LEU A 183 -5.95 2.12 -1.71
N ASP A 184 -5.69 3.33 -2.18
CA ASP A 184 -5.79 4.57 -1.42
C ASP A 184 -6.56 5.64 -2.23
N ASP A 185 -6.57 6.90 -1.80
CA ASP A 185 -7.44 7.92 -2.34
C ASP A 185 -7.04 8.37 -3.74
N HIS A 186 -5.75 8.50 -4.06
CA HIS A 186 -5.31 9.00 -5.37
C HIS A 186 -5.58 8.04 -6.54
N GLU A 187 -5.94 6.78 -6.27
CA GLU A 187 -6.55 5.89 -7.25
C GLU A 187 -7.98 6.33 -7.66
N ILE A 188 -8.60 7.23 -6.89
CA ILE A 188 -9.91 7.85 -7.14
C ILE A 188 -9.76 9.37 -7.31
N VAL A 189 -9.49 10.09 -6.22
CA VAL A 189 -9.16 11.52 -6.11
C VAL A 189 -8.65 11.77 -4.69
N ASP A 190 -7.74 12.72 -4.50
CA ASP A 190 -7.27 13.16 -3.19
C ASP A 190 -8.40 13.26 -2.18
N ASN A 191 -8.20 12.66 -1.00
CA ASN A 191 -9.14 12.68 0.09
C ASN A 191 -10.53 12.07 -0.21
N PHE A 192 -10.64 11.17 -1.20
CA PHE A 192 -11.93 10.56 -1.54
C PHE A 192 -12.61 9.92 -0.31
N GLY A 193 -13.92 10.16 -0.19
CA GLY A 193 -14.72 9.74 0.97
C GLY A 193 -14.52 10.54 2.27
N SER A 194 -13.59 11.52 2.33
CA SER A 194 -13.46 12.45 3.47
C SER A 194 -14.55 13.51 3.53
N LEU A 195 -15.16 13.85 2.39
CA LEU A 195 -16.09 14.96 2.24
C LEU A 195 -17.51 14.45 1.99
N GLU A 196 -18.50 15.11 2.57
CA GLU A 196 -19.92 14.76 2.41
C GLU A 196 -20.37 14.87 0.94
N GLU A 197 -19.74 15.77 0.16
CA GLU A 197 -20.02 15.91 -1.26
C GLU A 197 -19.68 14.66 -2.08
N HIS A 198 -18.69 13.86 -1.65
CA HIS A 198 -18.33 12.60 -2.30
C HIS A 198 -19.45 11.54 -2.20
N ALA A 199 -20.50 11.79 -1.41
CA ALA A 199 -21.71 10.96 -1.35
C ALA A 199 -22.83 11.44 -2.31
N LEU A 200 -22.64 12.52 -3.06
CA LEU A 200 -23.63 13.04 -4.02
C LEU A 200 -23.64 12.21 -5.32
N PRO A 201 -24.78 12.13 -6.05
CA PRO A 201 -24.93 11.24 -7.21
C PRO A 201 -23.86 11.36 -8.31
N PRO A 202 -23.33 12.55 -8.67
CA PRO A 202 -22.26 12.64 -9.67
C PRO A 202 -20.98 11.87 -9.28
N TRP A 203 -20.69 11.77 -7.97
CA TRP A 203 -19.52 11.07 -7.45
C TRP A 203 -19.67 9.55 -7.43
N ASP A 204 -20.90 9.01 -7.52
CA ASP A 204 -21.10 7.57 -7.62
C ASP A 204 -20.47 7.01 -8.90
N SER A 205 -20.62 7.71 -10.04
CA SER A 205 -19.98 7.31 -11.29
C SER A 205 -18.45 7.37 -11.20
N VAL A 206 -17.91 8.41 -10.55
CA VAL A 206 -16.46 8.56 -10.31
C VAL A 206 -15.93 7.41 -9.47
N ARG A 207 -16.57 7.15 -8.33
CA ARG A 207 -16.21 6.04 -7.45
C ARG A 207 -16.23 4.72 -8.19
N GLU A 208 -17.36 4.35 -8.78
CA GLU A 208 -17.50 3.02 -9.38
C GLU A 208 -16.59 2.84 -10.60
N GLY A 209 -16.36 3.89 -11.40
CA GLY A 209 -15.46 3.82 -12.55
C GLY A 209 -13.99 3.74 -12.15
N ALA A 210 -13.58 4.50 -11.13
CA ALA A 210 -12.22 4.43 -10.58
C ALA A 210 -11.95 3.07 -9.92
N LEU A 211 -12.89 2.56 -9.11
CA LEU A 211 -12.77 1.23 -8.49
C LEU A 211 -12.74 0.09 -9.51
N ASP A 212 -13.45 0.22 -10.64
CA ASP A 212 -13.34 -0.72 -11.75
C ASP A 212 -11.92 -0.71 -12.34
N ALA A 213 -11.35 0.47 -12.60
CA ALA A 213 -10.00 0.59 -13.13
C ALA A 213 -8.94 0.07 -12.13
N PHE A 214 -9.10 0.35 -10.83
CA PHE A 214 -8.27 -0.24 -9.78
C PHE A 214 -8.36 -1.76 -9.79
N HIS A 215 -9.56 -2.33 -9.91
CA HIS A 215 -9.73 -3.79 -9.97
C HIS A 215 -9.07 -4.39 -11.22
N ASP A 216 -9.19 -3.74 -12.39
CA ASP A 216 -8.59 -4.19 -13.64
C ASP A 216 -7.06 -4.32 -13.60
N TYR A 217 -6.38 -3.47 -12.82
CA TYR A 217 -4.91 -3.40 -12.78
C TYR A 217 -4.30 -3.94 -11.49
N GLN A 218 -4.97 -3.78 -10.35
CA GLN A 218 -4.43 -4.09 -9.02
C GLN A 218 -5.31 -5.10 -8.28
N GLY A 219 -6.61 -4.83 -8.12
CA GLY A 219 -7.48 -5.66 -7.30
C GLY A 219 -7.61 -7.11 -7.79
N SER A 220 -7.76 -7.32 -9.10
CA SER A 220 -7.89 -8.66 -9.71
C SER A 220 -6.64 -9.54 -9.56
N ARG A 221 -5.50 -8.97 -9.16
CA ARG A 221 -4.26 -9.73 -8.90
C ARG A 221 -4.26 -10.44 -7.55
N VAL A 222 -5.14 -10.03 -6.63
CA VAL A 222 -5.19 -10.54 -5.24
C VAL A 222 -6.60 -10.96 -4.80
N LEU A 223 -7.62 -10.52 -5.53
CA LEU A 223 -9.04 -10.81 -5.30
C LEU A 223 -9.64 -11.39 -6.59
N ALA A 224 -10.94 -11.74 -6.54
CA ALA A 224 -11.66 -12.39 -7.64
C ALA A 224 -11.28 -11.84 -9.03
N ALA A 225 -10.95 -12.74 -9.95
CA ALA A 225 -10.25 -12.42 -11.20
C ALA A 225 -11.09 -11.65 -12.23
N THR A 226 -12.43 -11.77 -12.20
CA THR A 226 -13.27 -11.20 -13.27
C THR A 226 -13.85 -9.82 -12.90
N PRO A 227 -13.84 -8.83 -13.83
CA PRO A 227 -14.47 -7.52 -13.59
C PRO A 227 -15.97 -7.59 -13.31
N ALA A 228 -16.67 -8.64 -13.76
CA ALA A 228 -18.07 -8.85 -13.46
C ALA A 228 -18.32 -9.17 -11.98
N ASP A 229 -17.31 -9.72 -11.30
CA ASP A 229 -17.34 -10.14 -9.90
C ASP A 229 -16.53 -9.21 -8.99
N ARG A 230 -16.25 -7.96 -9.41
CA ARG A 230 -15.49 -7.00 -8.60
C ARG A 230 -16.08 -6.88 -7.19
N PRO A 231 -15.29 -7.10 -6.13
CA PRO A 231 -15.81 -7.01 -4.78
C PRO A 231 -16.12 -5.56 -4.40
N ARG A 232 -17.02 -5.40 -3.42
CA ARG A 232 -17.35 -4.07 -2.87
C ARG A 232 -16.20 -3.46 -2.09
N SER A 233 -15.43 -4.29 -1.39
CA SER A 233 -14.22 -3.89 -0.68
C SER A 233 -13.04 -4.74 -1.13
N PHE A 234 -11.88 -4.12 -1.10
CA PHE A 234 -10.60 -4.68 -1.53
C PHE A 234 -9.73 -5.11 -0.34
N ASP A 235 -10.29 -5.21 0.87
CA ASP A 235 -9.60 -5.85 1.97
C ASP A 235 -9.32 -7.32 1.64
N HIS A 236 -8.13 -7.77 2.01
CA HIS A 236 -7.72 -9.14 1.79
C HIS A 236 -6.57 -9.50 2.73
N GLY A 237 -6.31 -10.79 2.85
CA GLY A 237 -5.17 -11.28 3.60
C GLY A 237 -4.49 -12.44 2.90
N PHE A 238 -3.22 -12.65 3.24
CA PHE A 238 -2.41 -13.74 2.71
C PHE A 238 -1.41 -14.23 3.76
N ARG A 239 -0.80 -15.39 3.48
CA ARG A 239 0.29 -15.94 4.30
C ARG A 239 1.58 -16.05 3.52
N TRP A 240 2.68 -15.79 4.22
CA TRP A 240 4.03 -16.07 3.80
C TRP A 240 4.74 -16.85 4.92
N GLY A 241 4.77 -18.18 4.82
CA GLY A 241 5.34 -19.03 5.86
C GLY A 241 4.60 -18.87 7.20
N THR A 242 5.33 -18.42 8.23
CA THR A 242 4.79 -18.14 9.58
C THR A 242 4.27 -16.72 9.74
N THR A 243 4.31 -15.90 8.69
CA THR A 243 3.79 -14.53 8.69
C THR A 243 2.43 -14.46 8.03
N ALA A 244 1.48 -13.80 8.67
CA ALA A 244 0.16 -13.52 8.13
C ALA A 244 -0.01 -12.01 7.96
N VAL A 245 -0.51 -11.59 6.79
CA VAL A 245 -0.68 -10.18 6.43
C VAL A 245 -2.14 -9.95 6.11
N TYR A 246 -2.72 -8.88 6.68
CA TYR A 246 -4.05 -8.41 6.35
C TYR A 246 -4.00 -6.94 5.95
N GLN A 247 -4.70 -6.63 4.87
CA GLN A 247 -4.86 -5.29 4.35
C GLN A 247 -6.25 -4.78 4.66
N ILE A 248 -6.32 -3.64 5.36
CA ILE A 248 -7.55 -2.88 5.54
C ILE A 248 -7.76 -2.01 4.31
N ASP A 249 -8.93 -2.10 3.70
CA ASP A 249 -9.40 -1.13 2.69
C ASP A 249 -10.22 -0.04 3.37
N ASN A 250 -9.64 1.17 3.41
CA ASN A 250 -10.23 2.34 4.03
C ASN A 250 -10.84 3.32 3.01
N ARG A 251 -11.02 2.92 1.73
CA ARG A 251 -11.46 3.83 0.66
C ARG A 251 -12.74 3.39 -0.03
N SER A 252 -12.87 2.13 -0.43
CA SER A 252 -13.97 1.73 -1.34
C SER A 252 -15.37 2.05 -0.76
N GLU A 253 -15.53 1.79 0.54
CA GLU A 253 -16.76 1.96 1.30
C GLU A 253 -16.66 3.12 2.32
N ARG A 254 -15.64 3.98 2.18
CA ARG A 254 -15.48 5.17 3.02
C ARG A 254 -16.54 6.21 2.72
N ARG A 255 -17.24 6.70 3.74
CA ARG A 255 -18.30 7.70 3.60
C ARG A 255 -18.23 8.70 4.76
N ALA A 256 -18.21 9.99 4.42
CA ALA A 256 -18.31 11.07 5.38
C ALA A 256 -19.78 11.43 5.66
N TYR A 257 -20.08 11.64 6.93
CA TYR A 257 -21.33 12.19 7.43
C TYR A 257 -21.03 13.43 8.29
N ALA A 258 -22.08 14.18 8.64
CA ALA A 258 -21.95 15.43 9.40
C ALA A 258 -21.10 15.33 10.67
N GLU A 259 -21.25 14.24 11.44
CA GLU A 259 -20.62 14.07 12.76
C GLU A 259 -19.64 12.89 12.83
N HIS A 260 -19.60 12.03 11.82
CA HIS A 260 -18.72 10.86 11.81
C HIS A 260 -18.34 10.48 10.38
N THR A 261 -17.26 9.74 10.24
CA THR A 261 -16.83 9.15 8.97
C THR A 261 -16.80 7.64 9.15
N GLN A 262 -17.56 6.92 8.34
CA GLN A 262 -17.35 5.48 8.20
C GLN A 262 -16.08 5.31 7.36
N VAL A 263 -15.03 4.81 7.99
CA VAL A 263 -13.77 4.47 7.31
C VAL A 263 -13.77 2.98 6.95
N VAL A 264 -14.29 2.15 7.86
CA VAL A 264 -14.36 0.71 7.71
C VAL A 264 -15.78 0.23 7.98
N THR A 265 -16.31 -0.64 7.12
CA THR A 265 -17.66 -1.18 7.31
C THR A 265 -17.70 -2.23 8.42
N PRO A 266 -18.87 -2.44 9.06
CA PRO A 266 -19.06 -3.56 9.99
C PRO A 266 -18.75 -4.93 9.36
N ALA A 267 -19.02 -5.10 8.05
CA ALA A 267 -18.71 -6.32 7.33
C ALA A 267 -17.20 -6.57 7.25
N GLN A 268 -16.41 -5.55 6.88
CA GLN A 268 -14.95 -5.64 6.86
C GLN A 268 -14.38 -5.87 8.27
N LEU A 269 -14.92 -5.24 9.32
CA LEU A 269 -14.51 -5.55 10.70
C LEU A 269 -14.76 -7.02 11.08
N SER A 270 -15.86 -7.61 10.59
CA SER A 270 -16.14 -9.04 10.78
C SER A 270 -15.10 -9.90 10.06
N THR A 271 -14.83 -9.61 8.78
CA THR A 271 -13.79 -10.29 8.00
C THR A 271 -12.43 -10.18 8.66
N PHE A 272 -12.08 -8.99 9.18
CA PHE A 272 -10.83 -8.77 9.88
C PHE A 272 -10.74 -9.59 11.17
N SER A 273 -11.81 -9.63 11.98
CA SER A 273 -11.87 -10.47 13.18
C SER A 273 -11.79 -11.97 12.85
N GLU A 274 -12.38 -12.41 11.74
CA GLU A 274 -12.25 -13.77 11.24
C GLU A 274 -10.82 -14.06 10.78
N PHE A 275 -10.17 -13.14 10.08
CA PHE A 275 -8.78 -13.27 9.68
C PHE A 275 -7.86 -13.45 10.90
N LEU A 276 -8.00 -12.60 11.92
CA LEU A 276 -7.21 -12.69 13.16
C LEU A 276 -7.36 -14.07 13.81
N ARG A 277 -8.60 -14.57 13.95
CA ARG A 277 -8.88 -15.90 14.50
C ARG A 277 -8.34 -17.03 13.64
N ALA A 278 -8.40 -16.91 12.31
CA ALA A 278 -7.92 -17.93 11.39
C ALA A 278 -6.39 -18.01 11.30
N HIS A 279 -5.67 -17.00 11.83
CA HIS A 279 -4.21 -16.89 11.80
C HIS A 279 -3.61 -16.76 13.20
N ASP A 280 -4.28 -17.32 14.22
CA ASP A 280 -3.79 -17.33 15.60
C ASP A 280 -2.51 -18.15 15.81
N ASP A 281 -2.19 -19.01 14.84
CA ASP A 281 -0.98 -19.82 14.75
C ASP A 281 0.22 -19.07 14.15
N ALA A 282 -0.01 -17.94 13.46
CA ALA A 282 1.06 -17.18 12.84
C ALA A 282 2.01 -16.59 13.91
N ARG A 283 3.29 -16.49 13.59
CA ARG A 283 4.32 -15.93 14.47
C ARG A 283 4.38 -14.41 14.39
N LEU A 284 4.10 -13.87 13.21
CA LEU A 284 4.02 -12.45 12.92
C LEU A 284 2.70 -12.14 12.22
N LEU A 285 1.91 -11.23 12.80
CA LEU A 285 0.79 -10.56 12.15
C LEU A 285 1.22 -9.19 11.66
N ILE A 286 0.91 -8.91 10.41
CA ILE A 286 1.13 -7.61 9.78
C ILE A 286 -0.23 -7.05 9.38
N ILE A 287 -0.55 -5.85 9.87
CA ILE A 287 -1.73 -5.12 9.44
C ILE A 287 -1.30 -3.94 8.57
N MET A 288 -1.72 -3.95 7.31
CA MET A 288 -1.52 -2.85 6.39
C MET A 288 -2.74 -1.92 6.43
N VAL A 289 -2.47 -0.63 6.59
CA VAL A 289 -3.45 0.45 6.48
C VAL A 289 -2.80 1.52 5.59
N PRO A 290 -3.50 2.12 4.62
CA PRO A 290 -2.79 3.01 3.70
C PRO A 290 -2.43 4.32 4.43
N VAL A 291 -3.36 4.87 5.21
CA VAL A 291 -3.09 5.98 6.14
C VAL A 291 -2.63 5.45 7.51
N PRO A 292 -1.52 5.94 8.10
CA PRO A 292 -1.01 5.48 9.39
C PRO A 292 -2.00 5.69 10.55
N LEU A 293 -2.19 4.66 11.39
CA LEU A 293 -3.05 4.76 12.59
C LEU A 293 -2.50 5.76 13.61
N VAL A 294 -1.18 5.94 13.62
CA VAL A 294 -0.46 6.86 14.50
C VAL A 294 0.52 7.70 13.68
N PHE A 295 0.30 9.02 13.63
CA PHE A 295 1.23 9.91 12.92
C PHE A 295 1.22 11.36 13.45
N VAL A 296 0.02 11.93 13.64
CA VAL A 296 -0.16 13.31 14.14
C VAL A 296 -1.09 13.32 15.35
N PRO A 297 -0.83 14.14 16.39
CA PRO A 297 -1.73 14.23 17.53
C PRO A 297 -3.11 14.74 17.12
N SER A 298 -4.17 14.23 17.76
CA SER A 298 -5.57 14.60 17.46
C SER A 298 -5.83 16.11 17.44
N ARG A 299 -5.18 16.89 18.31
CA ARG A 299 -5.33 18.36 18.32
C ARG A 299 -4.85 19.01 17.03
N LEU A 300 -3.74 18.55 16.46
CA LEU A 300 -3.18 19.11 15.23
C LEU A 300 -3.98 18.63 14.01
N ALA A 301 -4.43 17.37 14.00
CA ALA A 301 -5.29 16.86 12.93
C ALA A 301 -6.64 17.58 12.88
N ASN A 302 -7.29 17.78 14.03
CA ASN A 302 -8.55 18.54 14.11
C ASN A 302 -8.36 20.01 13.71
N LEU A 303 -7.24 20.64 14.10
CA LEU A 303 -6.94 22.02 13.71
C LEU A 303 -6.69 22.14 12.20
N ALA A 304 -5.94 21.21 11.61
CA ALA A 304 -5.71 21.16 10.17
C ALA A 304 -7.04 21.01 9.41
N GLY A 305 -7.87 20.03 9.80
CA GLY A 305 -9.19 19.82 9.19
C GLY A 305 -10.12 21.04 9.30
N ALA A 306 -10.05 21.79 10.40
CA ALA A 306 -10.81 23.03 10.59
C ALA A 306 -10.28 24.22 9.75
N LEU A 307 -8.97 24.29 9.51
CA LEU A 307 -8.34 25.42 8.81
C LEU A 307 -8.27 25.24 7.29
N THR A 308 -8.04 24.02 6.82
CA THR A 308 -7.88 23.71 5.39
C THR A 308 -9.14 23.11 4.77
N HIS A 309 -10.20 22.94 5.57
CA HIS A 309 -11.47 22.28 5.21
C HIS A 309 -11.35 20.82 4.71
N HIS A 310 -10.14 20.27 4.52
CA HIS A 310 -9.95 18.99 3.83
C HIS A 310 -8.79 18.13 4.40
N GLU A 311 -7.54 18.62 4.47
CA GLU A 311 -6.28 17.86 4.71
C GLU A 311 -6.08 17.21 6.11
N GLY A 312 -7.05 17.34 7.00
CA GLY A 312 -6.98 16.77 8.35
C GLY A 312 -8.02 15.70 8.62
N ILE A 313 -9.04 15.59 7.76
CA ILE A 313 -10.22 14.76 8.00
C ILE A 313 -9.93 13.29 7.64
N GLU A 314 -9.00 13.00 6.72
CA GLU A 314 -8.59 11.64 6.38
C GLU A 314 -7.83 10.90 7.46
N ARG A 315 -7.23 11.63 8.38
CA ARG A 315 -6.37 11.05 9.40
C ARG A 315 -7.19 10.31 10.44
N TRP A 316 -6.70 9.14 10.84
CA TRP A 316 -7.29 8.34 11.90
C TRP A 316 -7.37 9.06 13.26
N SER A 317 -6.53 10.08 13.48
CA SER A 317 -6.56 10.91 14.69
C SER A 317 -7.65 11.98 14.70
N HIS A 318 -8.31 12.24 13.56
CA HIS A 318 -9.44 13.15 13.45
C HIS A 318 -10.68 12.58 14.13
N GLU A 319 -11.43 13.41 14.86
CA GLU A 319 -12.55 12.97 15.70
C GLU A 319 -13.60 12.14 14.96
N ARG A 320 -13.88 12.47 13.69
CA ARG A 320 -14.84 11.76 12.85
C ARG A 320 -14.41 10.32 12.52
N CYS A 321 -13.09 10.05 12.46
CA CYS A 321 -12.51 8.75 12.08
C CYS A 321 -12.11 7.90 13.29
N ARG A 322 -11.99 8.52 14.48
CA ARG A 322 -11.61 7.85 15.73
C ARG A 322 -12.48 6.63 16.09
N PRO A 323 -13.81 6.63 15.91
CA PRO A 323 -14.63 5.47 16.27
C PRO A 323 -14.19 4.17 15.58
N ASP A 324 -13.90 4.22 14.28
CA ASP A 324 -13.45 3.05 13.51
C ASP A 324 -11.99 2.69 13.81
N ARG A 325 -11.12 3.70 13.98
CA ARG A 325 -9.74 3.48 14.48
C ARG A 325 -9.73 2.68 15.78
N ASP A 326 -10.57 3.12 16.71
CA ASP A 326 -10.63 2.55 18.05
C ASP A 326 -11.21 1.13 18.02
N ARG A 327 -12.14 0.82 17.10
CA ARG A 327 -12.59 -0.56 16.86
C ARG A 327 -11.47 -1.47 16.37
N ILE A 328 -10.63 -1.00 15.44
CA ILE A 328 -9.46 -1.75 14.95
C ILE A 328 -8.49 -2.02 16.10
N PHE A 329 -8.13 -0.99 16.88
CA PHE A 329 -7.21 -1.18 18.01
C PHE A 329 -7.76 -2.10 19.09
N ARG A 330 -9.07 -2.04 19.41
CA ARG A 330 -9.68 -2.98 20.36
C ARG A 330 -9.53 -4.43 19.89
N LEU A 331 -9.87 -4.72 18.63
CA LEU A 331 -9.69 -6.06 18.07
C LEU A 331 -8.23 -6.54 18.14
N LEU A 332 -7.29 -5.64 17.83
CA LEU A 332 -5.86 -5.97 17.89
C LEU A 332 -5.34 -6.20 19.30
N VAL A 333 -5.76 -5.37 20.26
CA VAL A 333 -5.39 -5.52 21.67
C VAL A 333 -6.01 -6.80 22.26
N GLU A 334 -7.29 -7.05 22.00
CA GLU A 334 -7.96 -8.29 22.41
C GLU A 334 -7.27 -9.53 21.85
N HIS A 335 -6.91 -9.51 20.57
CA HIS A 335 -6.18 -10.59 19.92
C HIS A 335 -4.77 -10.78 20.53
N ALA A 336 -4.01 -9.70 20.70
CA ALA A 336 -2.67 -9.77 21.28
C ALA A 336 -2.68 -10.25 22.74
N ARG A 337 -3.74 -9.97 23.52
CA ARG A 337 -3.93 -10.55 24.86
C ARG A 337 -4.12 -12.06 24.80
N ALA A 338 -4.92 -12.54 23.85
CA ALA A 338 -5.19 -13.97 23.69
C ALA A 338 -3.97 -14.74 23.13
N HIS A 339 -3.12 -14.07 22.35
CA HIS A 339 -1.99 -14.67 21.63
C HIS A 339 -0.67 -13.92 21.89
N PRO A 340 -0.17 -13.88 23.14
CA PRO A 340 0.99 -13.05 23.52
C PRO A 340 2.31 -13.42 22.82
N ALA A 341 2.42 -14.66 22.32
CA ALA A 341 3.58 -15.10 21.55
C ALA A 341 3.63 -14.50 20.14
N GLN A 342 2.50 -14.03 19.61
CA GLN A 342 2.38 -13.49 18.26
C GLN A 342 2.83 -12.03 18.21
N LYS A 343 3.72 -11.71 17.28
CA LYS A 343 4.17 -10.32 17.06
C LYS A 343 3.18 -9.58 16.18
N LEU A 344 2.97 -8.30 16.45
CA LEU A 344 2.10 -7.43 15.67
C LEU A 344 2.90 -6.24 15.13
N LEU A 345 2.87 -6.09 13.80
CA LEU A 345 3.45 -4.98 13.07
C LEU A 345 2.37 -4.27 12.24
N LEU A 346 2.35 -2.94 12.29
CA LEU A 346 1.51 -2.09 11.47
C LEU A 346 2.35 -1.50 10.33
N LEU A 347 1.84 -1.49 9.11
CA LEU A 347 2.50 -0.91 7.93
C LEU A 347 1.59 0.13 7.28
N SER A 348 2.17 1.23 6.79
CA SER A 348 1.42 2.36 6.23
C SER A 348 2.17 3.24 5.22
N GLY A 349 1.42 4.05 4.47
CA GLY A 349 1.87 5.00 3.45
C GLY A 349 1.30 6.42 3.63
N ASP A 350 0.82 7.04 2.54
CA ASP A 350 0.06 8.32 2.46
C ASP A 350 0.84 9.62 2.80
N ILE A 351 1.50 9.66 3.96
CA ILE A 351 1.96 10.91 4.59
C ILE A 351 3.23 11.57 4.01
N HIS A 352 3.83 11.03 2.95
CA HIS A 352 5.08 11.49 2.32
C HIS A 352 6.29 11.61 3.28
N ALA A 353 6.30 10.84 4.39
CA ALA A 353 7.47 10.63 5.23
C ALA A 353 7.62 9.19 5.72
N GLY A 354 8.87 8.79 5.96
CA GLY A 354 9.23 7.56 6.63
C GLY A 354 9.24 7.73 8.15
N THR A 355 8.57 6.84 8.88
CA THR A 355 8.61 6.82 10.36
C THR A 355 8.58 5.40 10.92
N ALA A 356 9.20 5.21 12.09
CA ALA A 356 9.03 4.00 12.90
C ALA A 356 8.57 4.38 14.31
N PHE A 357 7.38 3.92 14.69
CA PHE A 357 6.77 4.15 16.01
C PHE A 357 6.71 2.87 16.83
N GLN A 358 6.83 3.03 18.14
CA GLN A 358 6.43 2.07 19.15
C GLN A 358 5.13 2.57 19.82
N ILE A 359 4.16 1.68 19.96
CA ILE A 359 2.88 1.91 20.63
C ILE A 359 2.83 0.94 21.81
N LYS A 360 3.06 1.45 23.02
CA LYS A 360 3.09 0.67 24.26
C LYS A 360 1.80 0.88 25.04
N TRP A 361 0.95 -0.13 25.02
CA TRP A 361 -0.30 -0.13 25.77
C TRP A 361 -0.03 -0.25 27.28
N THR A 362 -0.93 0.29 28.10
CA THR A 362 -0.84 0.28 29.58
C THR A 362 -0.65 -1.10 30.19
N GLU A 363 -1.03 -2.15 29.47
CA GLU A 363 -0.94 -3.55 29.90
C GLU A 363 0.37 -4.25 29.49
N GLY A 364 1.31 -3.50 28.92
CA GLY A 364 2.63 -4.02 28.52
C GLY A 364 2.68 -4.59 27.11
N LEU A 365 1.57 -4.63 26.37
CA LEU A 365 1.55 -4.97 24.95
C LEU A 365 2.28 -3.87 24.16
N VAL A 366 3.10 -4.28 23.19
CA VAL A 366 3.86 -3.35 22.35
C VAL A 366 3.59 -3.67 20.89
N PHE A 367 3.08 -2.69 20.16
CA PHE A 367 2.98 -2.74 18.70
C PHE A 367 4.04 -1.81 18.10
N HIS A 368 4.43 -2.11 16.86
CA HIS A 368 5.28 -1.22 16.09
C HIS A 368 4.56 -0.81 14.82
N GLN A 369 4.80 0.41 14.35
CA GLN A 369 4.30 0.89 13.06
C GLN A 369 5.47 1.40 12.23
N LEU A 370 5.63 0.85 11.02
CA LEU A 370 6.49 1.43 9.99
C LEU A 370 5.60 2.16 8.98
N THR A 371 5.94 3.40 8.71
CA THR A 371 5.37 4.16 7.59
C THR A 371 6.47 4.39 6.57
N ALA A 372 6.21 4.04 5.30
CA ALA A 372 7.16 4.17 4.21
C ALA A 372 6.49 4.91 3.03
N SER A 373 6.66 6.23 3.04
CA SER A 373 6.11 7.16 2.06
C SER A 373 7.04 8.36 1.92
N ALA A 374 7.30 8.95 0.77
CA ALA A 374 6.83 8.57 -0.56
C ALA A 374 7.93 7.88 -1.37
N LEU A 375 7.56 6.96 -2.26
CA LEU A 375 8.52 6.34 -3.19
C LEU A 375 8.98 7.34 -4.24
N THR A 376 8.07 8.10 -4.85
CA THR A 376 8.44 9.11 -5.85
C THR A 376 7.69 10.43 -5.70
N ASN A 377 6.59 10.49 -4.94
CA ASN A 377 5.84 11.73 -4.77
C ASN A 377 6.66 12.76 -3.98
N LYS A 378 6.91 13.92 -4.59
CA LYS A 378 7.79 14.94 -4.04
C LYS A 378 6.95 16.06 -3.43
N GLU A 379 7.19 16.27 -2.15
CA GLU A 379 6.69 17.43 -1.44
C GLU A 379 7.57 18.67 -1.54
N SER A 380 6.95 19.83 -1.26
CA SER A 380 7.69 21.06 -1.06
C SER A 380 8.57 20.97 0.20
N PHE A 381 9.70 21.68 0.23
CA PHE A 381 10.60 21.66 1.40
C PHE A 381 9.89 22.07 2.71
N VAL A 382 8.95 23.02 2.64
CA VAL A 382 8.18 23.47 3.80
C VAL A 382 7.25 22.37 4.28
N THR A 383 6.53 21.71 3.36
CA THR A 383 5.66 20.57 3.69
C THR A 383 6.46 19.45 4.32
N THR A 384 7.57 19.05 3.70
CA THR A 384 8.49 18.02 4.22
C THR A 384 8.93 18.33 5.65
N PHE A 385 9.35 19.56 5.92
CA PHE A 385 9.80 19.97 7.25
C PHE A 385 8.68 19.87 8.30
N LEU A 386 7.45 20.28 7.96
CA LEU A 386 6.30 20.16 8.86
C LEU A 386 5.92 18.69 9.12
N THR A 387 5.96 17.86 8.07
CA THR A 387 5.72 16.42 8.14
C THR A 387 6.75 15.70 9.01
N GLU A 388 8.01 16.16 9.07
CA GLU A 388 9.03 15.61 9.98
C GLU A 388 8.87 16.06 11.44
N LEU A 389 8.20 17.18 11.69
CA LEU A 389 7.97 17.70 13.04
C LEU A 389 6.75 17.08 13.70
N ALA A 390 5.65 16.89 12.97
CA ALA A 390 4.39 16.42 13.54
C ALA A 390 4.51 15.08 14.32
N PRO A 391 5.22 14.05 13.80
CA PRO A 391 5.42 12.77 14.49
C PRO A 391 6.11 12.89 15.84
N ARG A 392 7.02 13.85 15.98
CA ARG A 392 7.79 14.09 17.23
C ARG A 392 6.93 14.60 18.37
N THR A 393 5.72 15.05 18.06
CA THR A 393 4.76 15.58 19.04
C THR A 393 3.75 14.55 19.52
N VAL A 394 3.70 13.37 18.89
CA VAL A 394 2.83 12.27 19.33
C VAL A 394 3.50 11.58 20.52
N SER A 395 2.82 11.61 21.66
CA SER A 395 3.29 10.99 22.90
C SER A 395 2.33 9.96 23.49
N SER A 396 1.06 9.99 23.08
CA SER A 396 0.02 9.11 23.61
C SER A 396 -1.12 8.90 22.62
N LEU A 397 -1.83 7.80 22.82
CA LEU A 397 -3.01 7.40 22.08
C LEU A 397 -4.06 6.90 23.08
N SER A 398 -5.27 7.45 22.99
CA SER A 398 -6.42 7.03 23.79
C SER A 398 -7.49 6.40 22.87
N CYS A 399 -7.96 5.22 23.26
CA CYS A 399 -8.94 4.39 22.59
C CYS A 399 -10.00 3.94 23.62
N GLY A 400 -10.80 4.90 24.10
CA GLY A 400 -11.81 4.67 25.12
C GLY A 400 -11.19 4.34 26.48
N ASP A 401 -11.27 3.07 26.88
CA ASP A 401 -10.69 2.52 28.10
C ASP A 401 -9.23 2.05 27.93
N LEU A 402 -8.74 1.99 26.68
CA LEU A 402 -7.36 1.64 26.35
C LEU A 402 -6.50 2.90 26.19
N GLU A 403 -5.35 2.91 26.83
CA GLU A 403 -4.35 3.98 26.71
C GLU A 403 -3.01 3.40 26.26
N ALA A 404 -2.27 4.15 25.45
CA ALA A 404 -0.93 3.78 25.02
C ALA A 404 0.03 4.98 25.05
N GLU A 405 1.26 4.71 25.47
CA GLU A 405 2.41 5.58 25.24
C GLU A 405 2.91 5.38 23.80
N VAL A 406 3.13 6.47 23.09
CA VAL A 406 3.63 6.44 21.72
C VAL A 406 4.98 7.14 21.68
N SER A 407 5.96 6.51 21.05
CA SER A 407 7.29 7.11 20.85
C SER A 407 7.93 6.64 19.55
N LEU A 408 8.80 7.47 18.99
CA LEU A 408 9.62 7.08 17.85
C LEU A 408 10.65 6.04 18.29
N VAL A 409 10.81 4.99 17.48
CA VAL A 409 11.80 3.93 17.73
C VAL A 409 13.20 4.49 17.48
N ALA A 410 14.07 4.41 18.48
CA ALA A 410 15.48 4.77 18.34
C ALA A 410 16.18 3.89 17.29
N ALA A 411 17.23 4.40 16.67
CA ALA A 411 18.03 3.60 15.76
C ALA A 411 18.90 2.57 16.51
N ALA A 412 19.34 1.54 15.81
CA ALA A 412 20.35 0.62 16.32
C ALA A 412 21.68 1.36 16.59
N ASP A 413 22.46 0.84 17.52
CA ASP A 413 23.76 1.43 17.88
C ASP A 413 24.68 1.54 16.65
N GLY A 414 25.15 2.76 16.37
CA GLY A 414 26.00 3.06 15.22
C GLY A 414 25.30 3.11 13.87
N ALA A 415 23.98 2.92 13.82
CA ALA A 415 23.21 2.99 12.58
C ALA A 415 22.71 4.42 12.28
N PRO A 416 22.38 4.72 11.01
CA PRO A 416 21.65 5.93 10.64
C PRO A 416 20.36 6.07 11.45
N ALA A 417 20.06 7.30 11.91
CA ALA A 417 19.02 7.57 12.89
C ALA A 417 17.97 8.59 12.44
N GLN A 418 17.74 8.72 11.13
CA GLN A 418 16.74 9.67 10.61
C GLN A 418 15.32 9.09 10.77
N ASN A 419 14.71 9.32 11.94
CA ASN A 419 13.31 8.97 12.22
C ASN A 419 12.67 10.14 12.98
N PRO A 420 11.78 10.94 12.36
CA PRO A 420 11.21 10.81 11.01
C PRO A 420 12.20 11.09 9.87
N PHE A 421 11.83 10.69 8.65
CA PHE A 421 12.60 10.92 7.41
C PHE A 421 11.67 11.39 6.27
N GLY A 422 11.73 12.66 5.89
CA GLY A 422 10.79 13.28 4.94
C GLY A 422 11.24 13.27 3.47
N ARG A 423 12.36 12.61 3.13
CA ARG A 423 12.77 12.44 1.73
C ARG A 423 12.11 11.19 1.13
N LEU A 424 12.20 11.07 -0.19
CA LEU A 424 11.78 9.86 -0.91
C LEU A 424 12.42 8.62 -0.28
N ASN A 425 11.61 7.61 0.02
CA ASN A 425 12.07 6.41 0.69
C ASN A 425 11.35 5.15 0.25
N LEU A 426 12.00 4.03 0.56
CA LEU A 426 11.49 2.67 0.49
C LEU A 426 11.67 2.03 1.86
N GLY A 427 10.63 1.39 2.38
CA GLY A 427 10.69 0.68 3.65
C GLY A 427 11.12 -0.77 3.47
N PHE A 428 11.85 -1.32 4.44
CA PHE A 428 12.09 -2.75 4.56
C PHE A 428 11.76 -3.24 5.96
N VAL A 429 11.29 -4.50 6.00
CA VAL A 429 11.11 -5.25 7.22
C VAL A 429 11.95 -6.51 7.10
N HIS A 430 12.93 -6.64 7.99
CA HIS A 430 13.69 -7.88 8.16
C HIS A 430 13.04 -8.68 9.27
N VAL A 431 12.76 -9.95 9.00
CA VAL A 431 12.15 -10.88 9.94
C VAL A 431 13.18 -11.93 10.29
N ASP A 432 13.29 -12.24 11.59
CA ASP A 432 14.08 -13.33 12.14
C ASP A 432 13.22 -14.10 13.15
N ASP A 433 12.97 -15.37 12.85
CA ASP A 433 12.14 -16.31 13.59
C ASP A 433 12.88 -17.64 13.76
N ASP A 434 13.48 -17.85 14.94
CA ASP A 434 14.21 -19.07 15.26
C ASP A 434 13.29 -20.23 15.71
N GLY A 435 11.96 -20.04 15.63
CA GLY A 435 10.94 -20.98 16.07
C GLY A 435 10.58 -20.85 17.56
N HIS A 436 11.37 -20.13 18.33
CA HIS A 436 11.12 -19.79 19.73
C HIS A 436 10.78 -18.31 19.91
N ARG A 437 11.44 -17.44 19.14
CA ARG A 437 11.31 -15.99 19.22
C ARG A 437 11.30 -15.38 17.84
N THR A 438 10.29 -14.56 17.60
CA THR A 438 10.18 -13.73 16.40
C THR A 438 10.61 -12.30 16.70
N ARG A 439 11.48 -11.76 15.85
CA ARG A 439 12.02 -10.40 15.91
C ARG A 439 11.89 -9.74 14.56
N VAL A 440 11.70 -8.43 14.57
CA VAL A 440 11.68 -7.64 13.33
C VAL A 440 12.67 -6.49 13.42
N GLN A 441 13.23 -6.10 12.29
CA GLN A 441 14.03 -4.89 12.16
C GLN A 441 13.44 -4.03 11.04
N LEU A 442 13.26 -2.74 11.32
CA LEU A 442 12.63 -1.78 10.43
C LEU A 442 13.71 -0.90 9.82
N GLU A 443 13.67 -0.74 8.50
CA GLU A 443 14.64 0.06 7.76
C GLU A 443 13.95 1.02 6.80
N LEU A 444 14.49 2.23 6.67
CA LEU A 444 14.14 3.18 5.60
C LEU A 444 15.37 3.43 4.73
N VAL A 445 15.18 3.31 3.42
CA VAL A 445 16.23 3.46 2.41
C VAL A 445 15.86 4.59 1.44
N SER A 446 16.84 5.40 1.06
CA SER A 446 16.72 6.47 0.07
C SER A 446 17.78 6.30 -1.01
N ALA A 447 17.60 7.01 -2.12
CA ALA A 447 18.67 7.31 -3.06
C ALA A 447 19.70 8.27 -2.42
N SER A 448 20.99 8.04 -2.68
CA SER A 448 22.06 9.01 -2.40
C SER A 448 21.93 10.27 -3.26
N ASP A 449 22.63 11.33 -2.89
CA ASP A 449 22.65 12.62 -3.62
C ASP A 449 23.71 12.66 -4.75
N ASP A 450 24.28 11.51 -5.12
CA ASP A 450 25.33 11.39 -6.13
C ASP A 450 24.77 11.47 -7.57
N GLU A 451 25.64 11.76 -8.55
CA GLU A 451 25.26 11.74 -9.98
C GLU A 451 24.71 10.37 -10.43
N ARG A 452 25.15 9.28 -9.78
CA ARG A 452 24.61 7.93 -9.95
C ARG A 452 24.12 7.45 -8.60
N PRO A 453 22.84 7.69 -8.27
CA PRO A 453 22.32 7.38 -6.95
C PRO A 453 22.40 5.90 -6.63
N ILE A 454 22.83 5.59 -5.42
CA ILE A 454 22.86 4.23 -4.85
C ILE A 454 21.90 4.13 -3.66
N PRO A 455 21.49 2.93 -3.25
CA PRO A 455 20.73 2.74 -2.02
C PRO A 455 21.53 3.16 -0.77
N VAL A 456 20.93 4.02 0.06
CA VAL A 456 21.48 4.46 1.35
C VAL A 456 20.45 4.27 2.44
N THR A 457 20.82 3.59 3.52
CA THR A 457 20.00 3.47 4.72
C THR A 457 19.92 4.82 5.43
N ALA A 458 18.70 5.37 5.54
CA ALA A 458 18.42 6.59 6.28
C ALA A 458 18.11 6.30 7.76
N TYR A 459 17.50 5.14 8.02
CA TYR A 459 17.14 4.67 9.35
C TYR A 459 17.19 3.16 9.42
N LEU A 460 17.67 2.63 10.55
CA LEU A 460 17.61 1.21 10.90
C LEU A 460 17.31 1.06 12.39
N SER A 461 16.21 0.39 12.74
CA SER A 461 15.86 0.10 14.13
C SER A 461 16.81 -0.96 14.73
N PRO A 462 16.91 -1.11 16.06
CA PRO A 462 17.41 -2.36 16.64
C PRO A 462 16.49 -3.53 16.27
N TRP A 463 16.91 -4.76 16.55
CA TRP A 463 16.01 -5.91 16.49
C TRP A 463 14.92 -5.76 17.55
N LEU A 464 13.71 -5.49 17.08
CA LEU A 464 12.54 -5.26 17.90
C LEU A 464 11.98 -6.61 18.32
N THR A 465 12.03 -6.83 19.63
CA THR A 465 11.45 -8.00 20.24
C THR A 465 10.33 -7.52 21.13
N VAL A 466 9.12 -7.97 20.87
CA VAL A 466 8.06 -7.80 21.87
C VAL A 466 8.22 -8.95 22.88
N SER A 467 8.00 -8.66 24.16
CA SER A 467 8.01 -9.65 25.25
C SER A 467 7.02 -10.78 25.03
#